data_AF-A0A424IBY4-F1
#
_entry.id   AF-A0A424IBY4-F1
#
_cell.length_a   1.000
_cell.length_b   1.000
_cell.length_c   1.000
_cell.angle_alpha   90.00
_cell.angle_beta   90.00
_cell.angle_gamma   90.00
#
_symmetry.space_group_name_H-M   'P 1'
#
loop_
_entity.id
_entity.type
_entity.pdbx_description
1 polymer ?
#
loop_
_entity_poly.entity_id
_entity_poly.type
_entity_poly.pdbx_seq_one_letter_code
_entity_poly.pdbx_strand_id
1 'polypeptide(L)' 'MTKNLTPIIEANNKYSKEFDKGDLSAQPKKNLAILTCMDARFDPAKALGLEEGDAHVIRNAGGRVTDDAIRS' A
#
# COMPACT_ATOMS: atom_id res chain seq x y z
N MET A 1 7.30 -10.39 -22.08
CA MET A 1 6.65 -10.00 -20.81
C MET A 1 6.95 -11.06 -19.76
N THR A 2 7.22 -10.68 -18.52
CA THR A 2 7.56 -11.64 -17.45
C THR A 2 6.35 -12.51 -17.12
N LYS A 3 6.59 -13.77 -16.69
CA LYS A 3 5.56 -14.76 -16.32
C LYS A 3 4.51 -14.23 -15.31
N ASN A 4 4.89 -13.25 -14.50
CA ASN A 4 4.05 -12.69 -13.44
C ASN A 4 3.22 -11.47 -13.87
N LEU A 5 3.53 -10.85 -15.01
CA LEU A 5 2.84 -9.62 -15.43
C LEU A 5 1.38 -9.87 -15.80
N THR A 6 1.12 -10.91 -16.60
CA THR A 6 -0.24 -11.23 -17.05
C THR A 6 -1.19 -11.50 -15.87
N PRO A 7 -0.86 -12.34 -14.88
CA PRO A 7 -1.72 -12.54 -13.70
C PRO A 7 -1.98 -11.27 -12.90
N ILE A 8 -1.01 -10.36 -12.78
CA ILE A 8 -1.18 -9.09 -12.06
C ILE A 8 -2.19 -8.19 -12.79
N ILE A 9 -2.09 -8.11 -14.13
CA ILE A 9 -3.03 -7.34 -14.94
C ILE A 9 -4.45 -7.91 -14.82
N GLU A 10 -4.60 -9.23 -14.88
CA GLU A 10 -5.89 -9.90 -14.72
C GLU A 10 -6.50 -9.68 -13.34
N ALA A 11 -5.69 -9.73 -12.28
CA ALA A 11 -6.15 -9.42 -10.93
C ALA A 11 -6.60 -7.97 -10.79
N ASN A 12 -5.84 -7.02 -11.35
CA ASN A 12 -6.20 -5.60 -11.36
C ASN A 12 -7.51 -5.34 -12.12
N ASN A 13 -7.72 -5.99 -13.27
CA ASN A 13 -8.96 -5.87 -14.04
C ASN A 13 -10.21 -6.35 -13.29
N LYS A 14 -10.05 -7.23 -12.30
CA LYS A 14 -11.14 -7.63 -11.39
C LYS A 14 -11.32 -6.60 -10.28
N TYR A 15 -10.23 -6.18 -9.65
CA TYR A 15 -10.24 -5.16 -8.60
C TYR A 15 -10.92 -3.86 -9.06
N SER A 16 -10.55 -3.36 -10.25
CA SER A 16 -11.06 -2.08 -10.75
C SER A 16 -12.56 -2.06 -11.06
N LYS A 17 -13.19 -3.22 -11.28
CA LYS A 17 -14.64 -3.31 -11.54
C LYS A 17 -15.46 -3.10 -10.27
N GLU A 18 -14.92 -3.51 -9.13
CA GLU A 18 -15.58 -3.42 -7.82
C GLU A 18 -15.08 -2.21 -7.01
N PHE A 19 -14.10 -1.47 -7.52
CA PHE A 19 -13.50 -0.34 -6.80
C PHE A 19 -14.44 0.88 -6.82
N ASP A 20 -14.89 1.30 -5.64
CA ASP A 20 -15.82 2.40 -5.43
C ASP A 20 -15.20 3.60 -4.66
N LYS A 21 -13.90 3.56 -4.40
CA LYS A 21 -13.21 4.53 -3.52
C LYS A 21 -12.44 5.61 -4.28
N GLY A 22 -12.92 5.98 -5.46
CA GLY A 22 -12.26 6.96 -6.36
C GLY A 22 -12.23 8.38 -5.81
N ASP A 23 -13.18 8.74 -4.95
CA ASP A 23 -13.33 10.09 -4.39
C ASP A 23 -12.57 10.30 -3.06
N LEU A 24 -11.78 9.33 -2.62
CA LEU A 24 -10.98 9.47 -1.41
C LEU A 24 -9.93 10.58 -1.57
N SER A 25 -9.80 11.41 -0.53
CA SER A 25 -8.74 12.42 -0.46
C SER A 25 -7.35 11.78 -0.46
N ALA A 26 -6.36 12.50 -1.00
CA ALA A 26 -4.96 12.15 -0.87
C ALA A 26 -4.46 12.24 0.59
N GLN A 27 -5.14 13.02 1.45
CA GLN A 27 -4.77 13.13 2.86
C GLN A 27 -5.30 11.94 3.67
N PRO A 28 -4.46 11.26 4.48
CA PRO A 28 -4.90 10.12 5.28
C PRO A 28 -5.92 10.49 6.37
N LYS A 29 -7.02 9.76 6.46
CA LYS A 29 -8.11 9.97 7.45
C LYS A 29 -7.62 9.92 8.89
N LYS A 30 -6.66 9.04 9.20
CA LYS A 30 -6.14 8.83 10.56
C LYS A 30 -4.92 9.70 10.89
N ASN A 31 -4.48 10.57 9.98
CA ASN A 31 -3.27 11.38 10.13
C ASN A 31 -2.05 10.55 10.59
N LEU A 32 -1.90 9.36 9.99
CA LEU A 32 -0.91 8.36 10.39
C LEU A 32 -0.02 7.98 9.21
N ALA A 33 1.28 7.84 9.46
CA ALA A 33 2.24 7.23 8.56
C ALA A 33 2.88 6.00 9.21
N ILE A 34 2.93 4.89 8.48
CA ILE A 34 3.53 3.63 8.91
C ILE A 34 4.80 3.38 8.11
N LEU A 35 5.94 3.24 8.80
CA LEU A 35 7.19 2.80 8.21
C LEU A 35 7.44 1.33 8.57
N THR A 36 7.55 0.45 7.57
CA THR A 36 7.75 -0.99 7.80
C THR A 36 8.59 -1.68 6.73
N CYS A 37 8.89 -2.96 6.91
CA CYS A 37 9.71 -3.74 5.99
C CYS A 37 8.94 -4.06 4.68
N MET A 38 9.68 -4.22 3.58
CA MET A 38 9.16 -4.73 2.30
C MET A 38 8.90 -6.26 2.27
N ASP A 39 8.93 -6.93 3.43
CA ASP A 39 8.72 -8.38 3.53
C ASP A 39 7.37 -8.79 2.89
N ALA A 40 7.43 -9.70 1.92
CA ALA A 40 6.28 -10.15 1.14
C ALA A 40 5.23 -10.91 1.97
N ARG A 41 5.60 -11.36 3.19
CA ARG A 41 4.69 -12.06 4.12
C ARG A 41 3.85 -11.10 4.96
N PHE A 42 4.19 -9.81 4.96
CA PHE A 42 3.50 -8.80 5.74
C PHE A 42 2.67 -7.88 4.85
N ASP A 43 1.35 -7.94 5.03
CA ASP A 43 0.36 -7.04 4.44
C ASP A 43 -0.03 -5.99 5.51
N PRO A 44 0.49 -4.75 5.44
CA PRO A 44 0.30 -3.76 6.49
C PRO A 44 -1.17 -3.38 6.69
N ALA A 45 -1.95 -3.28 5.61
CA ALA A 45 -3.35 -2.87 5.71
C ALA A 45 -4.18 -3.91 6.46
N LYS A 46 -4.01 -5.20 6.12
CA LYS A 46 -4.69 -6.29 6.82
C LYS A 46 -4.23 -6.46 8.25
N ALA A 47 -2.91 -6.42 8.50
CA ALA A 47 -2.35 -6.65 9.82
C ALA A 47 -2.73 -5.57 10.84
N LEU A 48 -2.97 -4.34 10.38
CA LEU A 48 -3.26 -3.18 11.23
C LEU A 48 -4.73 -2.73 11.17
N GLY A 49 -5.60 -3.46 10.44
CA GLY A 49 -7.02 -3.12 10.31
C GLY A 49 -7.25 -1.76 9.64
N LEU A 50 -6.51 -1.49 8.56
CA LEU A 50 -6.62 -0.27 7.78
C LEU A 50 -7.54 -0.47 6.58
N GLU A 51 -8.33 0.55 6.30
CA GLU A 51 -9.05 0.71 5.03
C GLU A 51 -8.31 1.68 4.11
N GLU A 52 -8.66 1.68 2.83
CA GLU A 52 -8.12 2.62 1.85
C GLU A 52 -8.39 4.07 2.28
N GLY A 53 -7.34 4.88 2.20
CA GLY A 53 -7.33 6.27 2.67
C GLY A 53 -7.06 6.46 4.16
N ASP A 54 -6.88 5.40 4.96
CA ASP A 54 -6.65 5.56 6.41
C ASP A 54 -5.29 6.14 6.76
N ALA A 55 -4.21 5.60 6.17
CA ALA A 55 -2.83 5.90 6.55
C ALA A 55 -1.89 5.86 5.33
N HIS A 56 -0.81 6.62 5.39
CA HIS A 56 0.34 6.41 4.50
C HIS A 56 1.12 5.17 4.94
N VAL A 57 1.58 4.37 3.98
CA VAL A 57 2.37 3.16 4.23
C VAL A 57 3.68 3.25 3.43
N ILE A 58 4.77 3.53 4.13
CA ILE A 58 6.13 3.64 3.59
C ILE A 58 6.85 2.30 3.86
N ARG A 59 7.46 1.72 2.82
CA ARG A 59 8.12 0.41 2.93
C ARG A 59 9.52 0.42 2.34
N ASN A 60 10.50 -0.09 3.08
CA ASN A 60 11.86 -0.31 2.62
C ASN A 60 12.47 -1.59 3.22
N ALA A 61 13.70 -1.94 2.86
CA ALA A 61 14.38 -3.12 3.38
C ALA A 61 14.63 -2.98 4.90
N GLY A 62 13.95 -3.80 5.70
CA GLY A 62 14.07 -3.81 7.16
C GLY A 62 13.26 -2.74 7.90
N GLY A 63 12.45 -1.92 7.21
CA GLY A 63 11.62 -0.89 7.84
C GLY A 63 12.45 0.16 8.58
N ARG A 64 13.58 0.54 7.99
CA ARG A 64 14.57 1.41 8.62
C ARG A 64 14.25 2.87 8.37
N VAL A 65 14.45 3.69 9.40
CA VAL A 65 14.43 5.15 9.25
C VAL A 65 15.66 5.54 8.43
N THR A 66 15.41 6.03 7.22
CA THR A 66 16.41 6.56 6.28
C THR A 66 15.97 7.96 5.85
N ASP A 67 16.87 8.72 5.20
CA ASP A 67 16.53 10.03 4.64
C ASP A 67 15.35 9.94 3.67
N ASP A 68 15.24 8.83 2.94
CA ASP A 68 14.12 8.56 2.04
C ASP A 68 12.79 8.41 2.80
N ALA A 69 12.80 7.71 3.95
CA ALA A 69 11.63 7.58 4.80
C ALA A 69 11.24 8.90 5.49
N ILE A 70 12.21 9.76 5.81
CA ILE A 70 11.98 11.09 6.39
C ILE A 70 11.39 12.06 5.35
N ARG A 71 11.81 11.95 4.09
CA ARG A 71 11.32 12.76 2.96
C ARG A 71 9.90 12.38 2.51
N SER A 72 9.50 11.14 2.77
CA SER A 72 8.25 10.53 2.28
C SER A 72 6.98 11.11 2.90
#